data_AF-A0A9Q9MT58-F1
#
_entry.id   AF-A0A9Q9MT58-F1
#
_cell.length_a   1.000
_cell.length_b   1.000
_cell.length_c   1.000
_cell.angle_alpha   90.00
_cell.angle_beta   90.00
_cell.angle_gamma   90.00
#
_symmetry.space_group_name_H-M   'P 1'
#
loop_
_entity.id
_entity.type
_entity.pdbx_description
1 polymer ?
#
loop_
_entity_poly.entity_id
_entity_poly.type
_entity_poly.pdbx_seq_one_letter_code
_entity_poly.pdbx_strand_id
1 'polypeptide(L)'
;MIFVTVGTHEQQFNRLIKEIDDLKKNGYIEDNVFIQTGYSTYEPTRCEWKDFLSYPEMNEMMSRARIIITHGGPSSFMKPLQLGKVPIVVPRREKYHEHVNDHQLEFATAERDRYKNIIVVKDEHDLKNVLNEYDDIVSKMRANVLNNNAHFCKLFEKIANKLVTKDEE
;
A
#
# COMPACT_ATOMS: atom_id res chain seq x y z
N MET A 1 2.94 -10.06 10.63
CA MET A 1 2.71 -10.68 9.30
C MET A 1 2.69 -9.60 8.24
N ILE A 2 3.42 -9.82 7.15
CA ILE A 2 3.40 -9.02 5.93
C ILE A 2 2.57 -9.76 4.89
N PHE A 3 1.65 -9.06 4.23
CA PHE A 3 0.89 -9.59 3.10
C PHE A 3 1.29 -8.88 1.82
N VAL A 4 1.66 -9.64 0.80
CA VAL A 4 2.05 -9.13 -0.52
C VAL A 4 1.01 -9.57 -1.55
N THR A 5 0.51 -8.66 -2.38
CA THR A 5 -0.41 -8.97 -3.47
C THR A 5 -0.01 -8.25 -4.76
N VAL A 6 0.01 -8.98 -5.87
CA VAL A 6 0.32 -8.42 -7.20
C VAL A 6 -0.93 -8.24 -8.08
N GLY A 7 -2.12 -8.38 -7.47
CA GLY A 7 -3.41 -8.29 -8.15
C GLY A 7 -3.69 -9.50 -9.04
N THR A 8 -4.62 -9.35 -9.97
CA THR A 8 -5.03 -10.40 -10.92
C THR A 8 -4.63 -10.07 -12.36
N HIS A 9 -3.74 -9.10 -12.55
CA HIS A 9 -3.26 -8.70 -13.87
C HIS A 9 -2.34 -9.80 -14.44
N GLU A 10 -2.52 -10.15 -15.72
CA GLU A 10 -1.84 -11.28 -16.37
C GLU A 10 -0.33 -11.11 -16.57
N GLN A 11 0.16 -9.86 -16.53
CA GLN A 11 1.58 -9.57 -16.64
C GLN A 11 2.34 -10.05 -15.39
N GLN A 12 3.53 -10.58 -15.61
CA GLN A 12 4.44 -11.08 -14.57
C GLN A 12 4.86 -9.97 -13.60
N PHE A 13 5.04 -10.29 -12.30
CA PHE A 13 5.65 -9.35 -11.34
C PHE A 13 6.74 -10.02 -10.50
N ASN A 14 7.57 -10.82 -11.16
CA ASN A 14 8.64 -11.59 -10.52
C ASN A 14 9.60 -10.72 -9.70
N ARG A 15 9.85 -9.47 -10.13
CA ARG A 15 10.74 -8.53 -9.43
C ARG A 15 10.35 -8.31 -7.98
N LEU A 16 9.09 -7.95 -7.74
CA LEU A 16 8.58 -7.71 -6.38
C LEU A 16 8.61 -9.00 -5.55
N ILE A 17 8.14 -10.10 -6.13
CA ILE A 17 8.04 -11.37 -5.40
C ILE A 17 9.43 -11.88 -5.01
N LYS A 18 10.37 -11.83 -5.94
CA LYS A 18 11.75 -12.25 -5.72
C LYS A 18 12.46 -11.37 -4.69
N GLU A 19 12.30 -10.04 -4.76
CA GLU A 19 12.91 -9.15 -3.77
C GLU A 19 12.40 -9.47 -2.35
N ILE A 20 11.10 -9.70 -2.17
CA ILE A 20 10.56 -10.09 -0.86
C ILE A 20 11.08 -11.45 -0.40
N ASP A 21 11.15 -12.45 -1.29
CA ASP A 21 11.69 -13.77 -0.94
C ASP A 21 13.19 -13.68 -0.58
N ASP A 22 13.97 -12.87 -1.30
CA ASP A 22 15.40 -12.64 -1.04
C ASP A 22 15.61 -11.88 0.28
N LEU A 23 14.78 -10.88 0.59
CA LEU A 23 14.82 -10.18 1.89
C LEU A 23 14.48 -11.12 3.05
N LYS A 24 13.50 -12.02 2.86
CA LYS A 24 13.16 -13.06 3.83
C LYS A 24 14.30 -14.06 4.01
N LYS A 25 14.90 -14.52 2.92
CA LYS A 25 16.03 -15.45 2.88
C LYS A 25 17.26 -14.92 3.61
N ASN A 26 17.54 -13.63 3.44
CA ASN A 26 18.70 -12.97 4.04
C ASN A 26 18.48 -12.51 5.49
N GLY A 27 17.32 -12.82 6.10
CA GLY A 27 17.02 -12.48 7.48
C GLY A 27 16.67 -11.02 7.73
N TYR A 28 16.43 -10.21 6.68
CA TYR A 28 15.98 -8.83 6.84
C TYR A 28 14.49 -8.74 7.21
N ILE A 29 13.71 -9.77 6.90
CA ILE A 29 12.30 -9.86 7.27
C ILE A 29 12.12 -11.00 8.27
N GLU A 30 11.88 -10.67 9.53
CA GLU A 30 11.58 -11.67 10.57
C GLU A 30 10.10 -12.06 10.57
N ASP A 31 9.21 -11.12 10.23
CA ASP A 31 7.76 -11.33 10.09
C ASP A 31 7.41 -12.53 9.18
N ASN A 32 6.35 -13.27 9.51
CA ASN A 32 5.73 -14.19 8.56
C ASN A 32 5.25 -13.42 7.32
N VAL A 33 5.52 -13.96 6.12
CA VAL A 33 5.17 -13.35 4.84
C VAL A 33 4.26 -14.29 4.07
N PHE A 34 3.11 -13.77 3.64
CA PHE A 34 2.22 -14.44 2.70
C PHE A 34 2.16 -13.66 1.39
N ILE A 35 2.37 -14.33 0.26
CA ILE A 35 2.42 -13.71 -1.07
C ILE A 35 1.30 -14.28 -1.96
N GLN A 36 0.46 -13.39 -2.49
CA GLN A 36 -0.38 -13.70 -3.63
C GLN A 36 0.40 -13.40 -4.92
N THR A 37 0.82 -14.44 -5.65
CA THR A 37 1.75 -14.36 -6.80
C THR A 37 1.07 -14.00 -8.12
N GLY A 38 -0.25 -14.14 -8.23
CA GLY A 38 -1.02 -13.85 -9.42
C GLY A 38 -0.57 -14.73 -10.59
N TYR A 39 -0.25 -14.10 -11.72
CA TYR A 39 0.28 -14.78 -12.91
C TYR A 39 1.81 -14.88 -12.92
N SER A 40 2.47 -14.52 -11.82
CA SER A 40 3.93 -14.51 -11.75
C SER A 40 4.51 -15.94 -11.80
N THR A 41 5.62 -16.13 -12.50
CA THR A 41 6.27 -17.45 -12.68
C THR A 41 7.36 -17.76 -11.67
N TYR A 42 7.78 -16.77 -10.88
CA TYR A 42 8.71 -17.00 -9.79
C TYR A 42 7.98 -17.61 -8.59
N GLU A 43 8.45 -18.78 -8.14
CA GLU A 43 7.93 -19.48 -6.97
C GLU A 43 8.77 -19.12 -5.73
N PRO A 44 8.18 -18.44 -4.70
CA PRO A 44 8.86 -18.16 -3.45
C PRO A 44 9.33 -19.42 -2.73
N THR A 45 10.53 -19.35 -2.14
CA THR A 45 11.16 -20.48 -1.41
C THR A 45 11.18 -20.28 0.10
N ARG A 46 10.98 -19.05 0.58
CA ARG A 46 11.04 -18.66 1.99
C ARG A 46 9.76 -18.01 2.51
N CYS A 47 8.79 -17.75 1.63
CA CYS A 47 7.49 -17.20 1.97
C CYS A 47 6.37 -18.21 1.71
N GLU A 48 5.28 -18.13 2.47
CA GLU A 48 4.04 -18.82 2.12
C GLU A 48 3.40 -18.10 0.93
N TRP A 49 2.81 -18.85 -0.02
CA TRP A 49 2.24 -18.24 -1.21
C TRP A 49 1.10 -19.03 -1.84
N LYS A 50 0.31 -18.34 -2.68
CA LYS A 50 -0.73 -18.91 -3.55
C LYS A 50 -0.92 -18.01 -4.77
N ASP A 51 -1.18 -18.58 -5.93
CA ASP A 51 -1.39 -17.80 -7.17
C ASP A 51 -2.55 -16.83 -7.04
N PHE A 52 -3.70 -17.34 -6.60
CA PHE A 52 -4.91 -16.56 -6.46
C PHE A 52 -5.58 -16.82 -5.12
N LEU A 53 -6.04 -15.74 -4.51
CA LEU A 53 -6.90 -15.77 -3.34
C LEU A 53 -8.34 -15.49 -3.77
N SER A 54 -9.27 -16.24 -3.21
CA SER A 54 -10.69 -15.86 -3.24
C SER A 54 -10.88 -14.54 -2.51
N TYR A 55 -12.00 -13.87 -2.78
CA TYR A 55 -12.31 -12.59 -2.14
C TYR A 55 -12.35 -12.68 -0.59
N PRO A 56 -12.92 -13.73 0.05
CA PRO A 56 -12.84 -13.89 1.50
C PRO A 56 -11.41 -14.05 2.02
N GLU A 57 -10.60 -14.91 1.38
CA GLU A 57 -9.19 -15.11 1.75
C GLU A 57 -8.39 -13.80 1.65
N MET A 58 -8.59 -13.04 0.56
CA MET A 58 -7.92 -11.75 0.36
C MET A 58 -8.28 -10.74 1.46
N ASN A 59 -9.57 -10.63 1.82
CA ASN A 59 -10.00 -9.75 2.90
C ASN A 59 -9.43 -10.18 4.25
N GLU A 60 -9.38 -11.49 4.52
CA GLU A 60 -8.79 -12.03 5.75
C GLU A 60 -7.30 -11.68 5.83
N MET A 61 -6.55 -11.93 4.75
CA MET A 61 -5.12 -11.61 4.68
C MET A 61 -4.87 -10.11 4.89
N MET A 62 -5.61 -9.26 4.19
CA MET A 62 -5.52 -7.80 4.35
C MET A 62 -5.87 -7.36 5.78
N SER A 63 -6.89 -7.96 6.40
CA SER A 63 -7.31 -7.63 7.77
C SER A 63 -6.24 -8.03 8.80
N ARG A 64 -5.62 -9.21 8.66
CA ARG A 64 -4.61 -9.73 9.59
C ARG A 64 -3.21 -9.12 9.39
N ALA A 65 -2.90 -8.61 8.19
CA ALA A 65 -1.58 -8.10 7.88
C ALA A 65 -1.21 -6.84 8.67
N ARG A 66 -0.01 -6.79 9.25
CA ARG A 66 0.55 -5.56 9.83
C ARG A 66 0.96 -4.59 8.72
N ILE A 67 1.61 -5.12 7.70
CA ILE A 67 2.09 -4.41 6.52
C ILE A 67 1.45 -5.06 5.29
N ILE A 68 0.91 -4.23 4.40
CA ILE A 68 0.42 -4.68 3.09
C ILE A 68 1.33 -4.08 2.03
N ILE A 69 1.89 -4.93 1.18
CA ILE A 69 2.66 -4.55 0.00
C ILE A 69 1.84 -4.89 -1.23
N THR A 70 1.64 -3.94 -2.13
CA THR A 70 0.80 -4.11 -3.30
C THR A 70 1.41 -3.48 -4.54
N HIS A 71 0.92 -3.88 -5.71
CA HIS A 71 1.25 -3.22 -6.98
C HIS A 71 0.64 -1.81 -7.08
N GLY A 72 1.01 -1.04 -8.10
CA GLY A 72 0.55 0.34 -8.30
C GLY A 72 -0.81 0.50 -8.99
N GLY A 73 -1.67 -0.52 -8.97
CA GLY A 73 -3.01 -0.43 -9.55
C GLY A 73 -3.93 0.41 -8.65
N PRO A 74 -4.74 1.35 -9.19
CA PRO A 74 -5.54 2.26 -8.35
C PRO A 74 -6.41 1.55 -7.31
N SER A 75 -7.09 0.47 -7.67
CA SER A 75 -7.95 -0.31 -6.76
C SER A 75 -7.18 -1.11 -5.71
N SER A 76 -5.91 -1.41 -5.95
CA SER A 76 -5.14 -2.37 -5.16
C SER A 76 -4.77 -1.83 -3.77
N PHE A 77 -4.54 -0.52 -3.64
CA PHE A 77 -4.20 0.12 -2.37
C PHE A 77 -5.38 0.86 -1.71
N MET A 78 -6.53 0.99 -2.38
CA MET A 78 -7.75 1.56 -1.78
C MET A 78 -8.28 0.71 -0.63
N LYS A 79 -8.30 -0.62 -0.79
CA LYS A 79 -8.82 -1.51 0.25
C LYS A 79 -7.98 -1.49 1.54
N PRO A 80 -6.63 -1.56 1.49
CA PRO A 80 -5.79 -1.30 2.65
C PRO A 80 -6.09 0.03 3.36
N LEU A 81 -6.26 1.12 2.61
CA LEU A 81 -6.59 2.43 3.16
C LEU A 81 -7.95 2.43 3.89
N GLN A 82 -8.97 1.78 3.32
CA GLN A 82 -10.28 1.62 3.98
C GLN A 82 -10.21 0.83 5.29
N LEU A 83 -9.24 -0.08 5.42
CA LEU A 83 -8.96 -0.82 6.65
C LEU A 83 -8.09 -0.01 7.64
N GLY A 84 -7.82 1.27 7.38
CA GLY A 84 -7.00 2.13 8.23
C GLY A 84 -5.50 1.84 8.17
N LYS A 85 -5.05 1.16 7.11
CA LYS A 85 -3.65 0.75 6.92
C LYS A 85 -2.97 1.66 5.91
N VAL A 86 -1.65 1.80 6.06
CA VAL A 86 -0.79 2.54 5.13
C VAL A 86 -0.05 1.52 4.27
N PRO A 87 -0.50 1.23 3.04
CA PRO A 87 0.15 0.23 2.19
C PRO A 87 1.48 0.74 1.62
N ILE A 88 2.39 -0.20 1.41
CA ILE A 88 3.58 -0.01 0.56
C ILE A 88 3.18 -0.36 -0.87
N VAL A 89 3.37 0.58 -1.79
CA VAL A 89 2.96 0.48 -3.19
C VAL A 89 4.20 0.41 -4.06
N VAL A 90 4.37 -0.72 -4.75
CA VAL A 90 5.47 -0.96 -5.69
C VAL A 90 4.86 -0.98 -7.10
N PRO A 91 4.94 0.11 -7.87
CA PRO A 91 4.35 0.15 -9.20
C PRO A 91 5.10 -0.79 -10.15
N ARG A 92 4.33 -1.43 -11.04
CA ARG A 92 4.90 -2.12 -12.20
C ARG A 92 5.53 -1.09 -13.13
N ARG A 93 6.62 -1.47 -13.78
CA ARG A 93 7.35 -0.59 -14.69
C ARG A 93 7.39 -1.13 -16.12
N GLU A 94 7.33 -0.23 -17.09
CA GLU A 94 7.51 -0.55 -18.50
C GLU A 94 8.91 -1.11 -18.78
N LYS A 95 9.96 -0.52 -18.17
CA LYS A 95 11.37 -0.95 -18.33
C LYS A 95 11.64 -2.40 -17.93
N TYR A 96 10.75 -3.01 -17.14
CA TYR A 96 10.82 -4.41 -16.70
C TYR A 96 9.79 -5.30 -17.42
N HIS A 97 9.08 -4.76 -18.41
CA HIS A 97 7.99 -5.43 -19.12
C HIS A 97 6.86 -5.93 -18.21
N GLU A 98 6.70 -5.30 -17.05
CA GLU A 98 5.66 -5.64 -16.06
C GLU A 98 4.33 -4.94 -16.37
N HIS A 99 4.39 -3.86 -17.15
CA HIS A 99 3.25 -3.13 -17.66
C HIS A 99 3.54 -2.51 -19.03
N VAL A 100 2.48 -2.12 -19.74
CA VAL A 100 2.60 -1.50 -21.08
C VAL A 100 3.11 -0.05 -21.03
N ASN A 101 3.04 0.59 -19.86
CA ASN A 101 3.50 1.95 -19.60
C ASN A 101 3.76 2.14 -18.10
N ASP A 102 4.26 3.33 -17.72
CA ASP A 102 4.56 3.70 -16.33
C ASP A 102 3.39 4.41 -15.60
N HIS A 103 2.15 4.33 -16.10
CA HIS A 103 1.01 5.04 -15.49
C HIS A 103 0.74 4.64 -14.03
N GLN A 104 1.08 3.41 -13.63
CA GLN A 104 0.99 2.99 -12.23
C GLN A 104 1.91 3.82 -11.33
N LEU A 105 3.11 4.12 -11.79
CA LEU A 105 4.07 4.93 -11.05
C LEU A 105 3.61 6.39 -10.96
N GLU A 106 3.12 6.95 -12.06
CA GLU A 106 2.60 8.32 -12.11
C GLU A 106 1.41 8.48 -11.16
N PHE A 107 0.44 7.58 -11.24
CA PHE A 107 -0.75 7.59 -10.39
C PHE A 107 -0.39 7.43 -8.91
N ALA A 108 0.41 6.41 -8.56
CA ALA A 108 0.81 6.18 -7.18
C ALA A 108 1.60 7.37 -6.61
N THR A 109 2.49 7.98 -7.40
CA THR A 109 3.26 9.16 -6.98
C THR A 109 2.34 10.36 -6.73
N ALA A 110 1.40 10.63 -7.64
CA ALA A 110 0.44 11.72 -7.49
C ALA A 110 -0.45 11.54 -6.24
N GLU A 111 -0.97 10.33 -6.01
CA GLU A 111 -1.79 10.02 -4.84
C GLU A 111 -1.00 10.15 -3.52
N ARG A 112 0.25 9.67 -3.50
CA ARG A 112 1.16 9.86 -2.37
C ARG A 112 1.36 11.33 -2.05
N ASP A 113 1.62 12.15 -3.06
CA ASP A 113 1.92 13.58 -2.85
C ASP A 113 0.67 14.35 -2.40
N ARG A 114 -0.51 13.95 -2.90
CA ARG A 114 -1.80 14.54 -2.56
C ARG A 114 -2.28 14.18 -1.15
N TYR A 115 -2.25 12.90 -0.79
CA TYR A 115 -2.89 12.41 0.43
C TYR A 115 -1.92 11.97 1.53
N LYS A 116 -0.66 11.67 1.18
CA LYS A 116 0.40 11.26 2.12
C LYS A 116 0.00 10.08 3.01
N ASN A 117 -0.78 9.15 2.47
CA ASN A 117 -1.37 8.00 3.18
C ASN A 117 -0.92 6.64 2.59
N ILE A 118 -0.05 6.65 1.58
CA ILE A 118 0.59 5.46 1.00
C ILE A 118 2.10 5.68 0.93
N ILE A 119 2.89 4.60 0.92
CA ILE A 119 4.34 4.64 0.73
C ILE A 119 4.65 4.11 -0.67
N VAL A 120 5.21 4.94 -1.56
CA VAL A 120 5.53 4.52 -2.93
C VAL A 120 7.01 4.17 -3.03
N VAL A 121 7.29 2.95 -3.46
CA VAL A 121 8.64 2.41 -3.61
C VAL A 121 8.93 2.20 -5.09
N LYS A 122 9.77 3.08 -5.66
CA LYS A 122 10.05 3.12 -7.11
C LYS A 122 11.08 2.08 -7.54
N ASP A 123 12.01 1.78 -6.64
CA ASP A 123 13.06 0.78 -6.79
C ASP A 123 12.83 -0.30 -5.71
N GLU A 124 12.77 -1.56 -6.13
CA GLU A 124 12.58 -2.70 -5.24
C GLU A 124 13.64 -2.78 -4.14
N HIS A 125 14.87 -2.32 -4.39
CA HIS A 125 15.95 -2.37 -3.41
C HIS A 125 15.75 -1.40 -2.23
N ASP A 126 14.89 -0.38 -2.40
CA ASP A 126 14.49 0.50 -1.31
C ASP A 126 13.51 -0.18 -0.33
N LEU A 127 12.91 -1.32 -0.71
CA LEU A 127 11.96 -2.04 0.15
C LEU A 127 12.56 -2.39 1.51
N LYS A 128 13.84 -2.77 1.55
CA LYS A 128 14.53 -3.07 2.80
C LYS A 128 14.48 -1.90 3.78
N ASN A 129 14.85 -0.71 3.31
CA ASN A 129 14.90 0.49 4.14
C ASN A 129 13.48 0.90 4.58
N VAL A 130 12.53 0.84 3.64
CA VAL A 130 11.13 1.18 3.91
C VAL A 130 10.50 0.23 4.92
N LEU A 131 10.80 -1.07 4.86
CA LEU A 131 10.30 -2.04 5.84
C LEU A 131 10.90 -1.82 7.23
N ASN A 132 12.18 -1.46 7.30
CA ASN A 132 12.86 -1.16 8.57
C ASN A 132 12.32 0.11 9.23
N GLU A 133 12.04 1.14 8.44
CA GLU A 133 11.54 2.44 8.91
C GLU A 133 10.00 2.55 8.90
N TYR A 134 9.29 1.45 8.61
CA TYR A 134 7.86 1.48 8.33
C TYR A 134 7.05 2.14 9.45
N ASP A 135 7.27 1.74 10.71
CA ASP A 135 6.48 2.24 11.84
C ASP A 135 6.71 3.75 12.08
N ASP A 136 7.93 4.23 11.87
CA ASP A 136 8.27 5.66 11.95
C ASP A 136 7.61 6.47 10.83
N ILE A 137 7.63 5.94 9.60
CA ILE A 137 6.97 6.57 8.44
C ILE A 137 5.47 6.68 8.69
N VAL A 138 4.83 5.58 9.11
CA VAL A 138 3.38 5.53 9.38
C VAL A 138 2.99 6.44 10.53
N SER A 139 3.80 6.51 11.59
CA SER A 139 3.58 7.42 12.72
C SER A 139 3.55 8.88 12.28
N LYS A 140 4.53 9.32 11.48
CA LYS A 140 4.59 10.67 10.90
C LYS A 140 3.40 10.96 9.98
N MET A 141 2.97 9.99 9.17
CA MET A 141 1.80 10.13 8.30
C MET A 141 0.51 10.31 9.11
N ARG A 142 0.30 9.49 10.15
CA ARG A 142 -0.89 9.58 11.03
C ARG A 142 -0.95 10.91 11.77
N ALA A 143 0.18 11.42 12.25
CA ALA A 143 0.25 12.74 12.89
C ALA A 143 -0.20 13.87 11.94
N ASN A 144 0.18 13.81 10.66
CA ASN A 144 -0.27 14.76 9.65
C ASN A 144 -1.79 14.66 9.38
N VAL A 145 -2.34 13.45 9.31
CA VAL A 145 -3.79 13.24 9.10
C VAL A 145 -4.61 13.79 10.27
N LEU A 146 -4.18 13.58 11.51
CA LEU A 146 -4.85 14.15 12.69
C LEU A 146 -4.89 15.68 12.65
N ASN A 147 -3.80 16.32 12.19
CA ASN A 147 -3.74 17.77 12.02
C ASN A 147 -4.77 18.27 10.98
N ASN A 148 -4.93 17.54 9.87
CA ASN A 148 -5.93 17.86 8.85
C ASN A 148 -7.37 17.73 9.37
N ASN A 149 -7.67 16.72 10.18
CA ASN A 149 -8.99 16.55 10.78
C ASN A 149 -9.34 17.69 11.73
N ALA A 150 -8.39 18.12 12.57
CA ALA A 150 -8.59 19.27 13.44
C ALA A 150 -8.88 20.55 12.64
N HIS A 151 -8.15 20.75 11.53
CA HIS A 151 -8.40 21.87 10.61
C HIS A 151 -9.78 21.78 9.94
N PHE A 152 -10.18 20.60 9.48
CA PHE A 152 -11.52 20.36 8.90
C PHE A 152 -12.63 20.67 9.91
N CYS A 153 -12.56 20.12 11.12
CA CYS A 153 -13.58 20.36 12.16
C CYS A 153 -13.71 21.85 12.47
N LYS A 154 -12.59 22.59 12.56
CA LYS A 154 -12.59 24.04 12.77
C LYS A 154 -13.25 24.82 11.63
N LEU A 155 -13.04 24.40 10.38
CA LEU A 155 -13.71 25.00 9.21
C LEU A 155 -15.20 24.66 9.18
N PHE A 156 -15.54 23.40 9.47
CA PHE A 156 -16.91 22.92 9.53
C PHE A 156 -17.72 23.64 10.62
N GLU A 157 -17.15 23.80 11.81
CA GLU A 157 -17.76 24.54 12.92
C GLU A 157 -18.06 26.00 12.53
N LYS A 158 -17.15 26.67 11.82
CA LYS A 158 -17.42 28.02 11.29
C LYS A 158 -18.58 28.06 10.30
N ILE A 159 -18.71 27.05 9.45
CA ILE A 159 -19.83 26.95 8.49
C ILE A 159 -21.13 26.68 9.25
N ALA A 160 -21.13 25.73 10.18
CA ALA A 160 -22.29 25.39 11.01
C ALA A 160 -22.78 26.59 11.81
N ASN A 161 -21.89 27.31 12.49
CA ASN A 161 -22.25 28.50 13.26
C ASN A 161 -22.89 29.58 12.38
N LYS A 162 -22.35 29.83 11.17
CA LYS A 162 -22.95 30.78 10.22
C LYS A 162 -24.34 30.39 9.72
N LEU A 163 -24.65 29.09 9.69
CA LEU A 163 -25.96 28.60 9.28
C LEU A 163 -26.97 28.73 10.41
N VAL A 164 -26.54 28.50 11.66
CA VAL A 164 -27.42 28.52 12.83
C VAL A 164 -27.71 29.96 13.30
N THR A 165 -26.78 30.90 13.14
CA THR A 165 -26.97 32.30 13.58
C THR A 165 -27.72 33.18 12.57
N LYS A 166 -28.29 32.62 11.50
CA LYS A 166 -28.99 33.39 10.45
C LYS A 166 -30.49 33.58 10.70
N ASP A 167 -31.03 33.02 11.79
CA ASP A 167 -32.46 33.04 12.10
C ASP A 167 -32.83 34.05 13.24
N GLU A 168 -31.96 35.00 13.60
CA GLU A 168 -32.20 35.99 14.67
C GLU A 168 -32.40 37.45 14.21
N GLU A 169 -32.63 37.73 12.92
CA GLU A 169 -33.10 39.05 12.43
C GLU A 169 -34.49 38.96 11.80
#